data_AF-A0A7Y4KTT0-F1
#
_entry.id   AF-A0A7Y4KTT0-F1
#
_cell.length_a   1.000
_cell.length_b   1.000
_cell.length_c   1.000
_cell.angle_alpha   90.00
_cell.angle_beta   90.00
_cell.angle_gamma   90.00
#
_symmetry.space_group_name_H-M   'P 1'
#
loop_
_entity.id
_entity.type
_entity.pdbx_description
1 polymer ?
#
loop_
_entity_poly.entity_id
_entity_poly.type
_entity_poly.pdbx_seq_one_letter_code
_entity_poly.pdbx_strand_id
1 'polypeptide(L)'
;MRFDVSHQWRRFDPKEGPQANVWHHSANYTVAATFRLQLQRDNWLSPSFHNPQITFHVSGWSEAGLSEGQKGGLLSRSRASFSGSTGAGSATLTLYTDEGHVGSLSVGDLINGGQGLPLTYTVQNWLQGAGGKPSKEESVVGLLLQQPFPEQPGAVLLAAKPSHITLNSPFCPAVSACEDPVISGSIRVTPGLPTFRIVDDTVEQKPLRNCRLRVLCPDGAERECVTDEEGEVFLPRTGKDVYTLLEVIADGAPLTLAERGAWTLENLPDPS
;
A
#
# COMPACT_ATOMS: atom_id res chain seq x y z
N MET A 1 -3.96 -0.77 1.17
CA MET A 1 -3.25 -0.50 -0.09
C MET A 1 -1.82 -0.98 0.02
N ARG A 2 -1.37 -1.79 -0.95
CA ARG A 2 0.03 -2.16 -1.09
C ARG A 2 0.41 -2.09 -2.56
N PHE A 3 1.53 -1.46 -2.85
CA PHE A 3 2.11 -1.50 -4.19
C PHE A 3 3.63 -1.61 -4.14
N ASP A 4 4.16 -2.33 -5.10
CA ASP A 4 5.56 -2.55 -5.34
C ASP A 4 5.93 -1.80 -6.62
N VAL A 5 7.01 -1.04 -6.56
CA VAL A 5 7.56 -0.28 -7.68
C VAL A 5 8.85 -0.94 -8.10
N SER A 6 8.93 -1.32 -9.37
CA SER A 6 10.13 -1.87 -9.99
C SER A 6 10.56 -0.99 -11.14
N HIS A 7 11.83 -0.59 -11.12
CA HIS A 7 12.42 0.30 -12.10
C HIS A 7 13.80 -0.20 -12.52
N GLN A 8 14.09 -0.15 -13.82
CA GLN A 8 15.41 -0.42 -14.36
C GLN A 8 15.66 0.47 -15.56
N TRP A 9 16.83 1.12 -15.59
CA TRP A 9 17.22 1.99 -16.69
C TRP A 9 18.70 1.83 -17.03
N ARG A 10 19.02 1.99 -18.32
CA ARG A 10 20.37 1.96 -18.85
C ARG A 10 20.54 3.06 -19.89
N ARG A 11 21.67 3.78 -19.85
CA ARG A 11 22.07 4.76 -20.86
C ARG A 11 23.47 4.51 -21.34
N PHE A 12 23.64 4.55 -22.65
CA PHE A 12 24.92 4.56 -23.34
C PHE A 12 25.05 5.87 -24.11
N ASP A 13 26.28 6.39 -24.26
CA ASP A 13 26.55 7.48 -25.22
C ASP A 13 26.73 6.86 -26.62
N PRO A 14 25.83 7.12 -27.58
CA PRO A 14 25.92 6.55 -28.92
C PRO A 14 27.19 6.97 -29.67
N LYS A 15 27.83 8.09 -29.28
CA LYS A 15 29.03 8.64 -29.93
C LYS A 15 30.30 7.88 -29.55
N GLU A 16 30.30 7.12 -28.46
CA GLU A 16 31.46 6.37 -27.97
C GLU A 16 31.53 4.93 -28.54
N GLY A 17 30.54 4.50 -29.32
CA GLY A 17 30.52 3.17 -29.95
C GLY A 17 30.35 2.01 -28.95
N PRO A 18 30.69 0.76 -29.31
CA PRO A 18 30.45 -0.43 -28.48
C PRO A 18 31.29 -0.50 -27.19
N GLN A 19 32.27 0.40 -27.03
CA GLN A 19 33.05 0.56 -25.80
C GLN A 19 32.56 1.70 -24.90
N ALA A 20 31.43 2.35 -25.26
CA ALA A 20 30.82 3.38 -24.44
C ALA A 20 30.56 2.88 -23.02
N ASN A 21 30.85 3.72 -22.03
CA ASN A 21 30.46 3.41 -20.66
C ASN A 21 28.93 3.39 -20.55
N VAL A 22 28.40 2.35 -19.91
CA VAL A 22 26.96 2.20 -19.71
C VAL A 22 26.61 2.54 -18.27
N TRP A 23 25.83 3.60 -18.11
CA TRP A 23 25.24 3.95 -16.82
C TRP A 23 24.01 3.08 -16.62
N HIS A 24 23.90 2.45 -15.46
CA HIS A 24 22.70 1.73 -15.06
C HIS A 24 22.23 2.20 -13.70
N HIS A 25 20.93 2.20 -13.51
CA HIS A 25 20.35 2.19 -12.17
C HIS A 25 19.07 1.37 -12.16
N SER A 26 18.73 0.87 -10.98
CA SER A 26 17.53 0.10 -10.73
C SER A 26 17.04 0.37 -9.31
N ALA A 27 15.73 0.36 -9.13
CA ALA A 27 15.12 0.46 -7.83
C ALA A 27 14.00 -0.57 -7.72
N ASN A 28 13.89 -1.20 -6.55
CA ASN A 28 12.76 -2.06 -6.23
C ASN A 28 12.35 -1.78 -4.79
N TYR A 29 11.12 -1.33 -4.61
CA TYR A 29 10.61 -0.94 -3.30
C TYR A 29 9.11 -1.12 -3.17
N THR A 30 8.69 -1.36 -1.94
CA THR A 30 7.30 -1.49 -1.53
C THR A 30 6.85 -0.22 -0.82
N VAL A 31 5.64 0.21 -1.11
CA VAL A 31 4.91 1.24 -0.36
C VAL A 31 3.58 0.63 0.11
N ALA A 32 3.33 0.67 1.42
CA ALA A 32 2.17 0.00 2.02
C ALA A 32 1.51 0.87 3.10
N ALA A 33 0.19 0.89 3.11
CA ALA A 33 -0.63 1.51 4.15
C ALA A 33 -2.04 0.92 4.20
N THR A 34 -2.69 1.03 5.35
CA THR A 34 -4.12 0.75 5.50
C THR A 34 -4.81 2.01 5.99
N PHE A 35 -5.79 2.51 5.25
CA PHE A 35 -6.51 3.73 5.57
C PHE A 35 -7.93 3.69 5.01
N ARG A 36 -8.82 4.49 5.62
CA ARG A 36 -10.21 4.65 5.19
C ARG A 36 -10.38 5.95 4.43
N LEU A 37 -10.97 5.92 3.25
CA LEU A 37 -11.42 7.13 2.57
C LEU A 37 -12.90 7.42 2.92
N GLN A 38 -13.25 8.68 3.09
CA GLN A 38 -14.62 9.13 3.39
C GLN A 38 -15.18 9.92 2.21
N LEU A 39 -16.43 9.65 1.83
CA LEU A 39 -17.10 10.37 0.76
C LEU A 39 -17.17 11.87 1.08
N GLN A 40 -16.58 12.70 0.22
CA GLN A 40 -16.80 14.15 0.20
C GLN A 40 -18.18 14.39 -0.39
N ARG A 41 -19.05 15.08 0.36
CA ARG A 41 -20.47 15.25 0.01
C ARG A 41 -20.72 16.32 -1.06
N ASP A 42 -19.65 16.83 -1.65
CA ASP A 42 -19.68 18.14 -2.30
C ASP A 42 -19.73 18.03 -3.84
N ASN A 43 -19.54 16.82 -4.40
CA ASN A 43 -19.66 16.57 -5.83
C ASN A 43 -20.24 15.18 -6.14
N TRP A 44 -21.52 15.14 -6.52
CA TRP A 44 -22.24 13.92 -6.89
C TRP A 44 -21.97 13.45 -8.33
N LEU A 45 -21.40 14.31 -9.18
CA LEU A 45 -21.02 13.95 -10.55
C LEU A 45 -19.70 13.17 -10.60
N SER A 46 -18.81 13.39 -9.62
CA SER A 46 -17.54 12.67 -9.50
C SER A 46 -17.30 12.32 -8.03
N PRO A 47 -17.86 11.20 -7.54
CA PRO A 47 -17.76 10.84 -6.13
C PRO A 47 -16.29 10.74 -5.73
N SER A 48 -15.92 11.58 -4.77
CA SER A 48 -14.56 11.69 -4.28
C SER A 48 -14.50 11.23 -2.83
N PHE A 49 -13.54 10.39 -2.51
CA PHE A 49 -13.32 9.82 -1.18
C PHE A 49 -11.97 10.29 -0.67
N HIS A 50 -11.95 10.88 0.53
CA HIS A 50 -10.78 11.56 1.07
C HIS A 50 -10.42 11.05 2.46
N ASN A 51 -9.12 11.00 2.75
CA ASN A 51 -8.59 10.89 4.10
C ASN A 51 -7.47 11.92 4.26
N PRO A 52 -7.56 12.86 5.22
CA PRO A 52 -6.54 13.89 5.43
C PRO A 52 -5.32 13.41 6.24
N GLN A 53 -5.38 12.21 6.80
CA GLN A 53 -4.39 11.68 7.74
C GLN A 53 -4.11 10.19 7.50
N ILE A 54 -3.15 9.93 6.61
CA ILE A 54 -2.62 8.61 6.30
C ILE A 54 -1.09 8.61 6.46
N THR A 55 -0.54 7.44 6.74
CA THR A 55 0.90 7.19 6.77
C THR A 55 1.21 5.92 6.01
N PHE A 56 2.37 5.89 5.35
CA PHE A 56 2.86 4.72 4.63
C PHE A 56 4.16 4.23 5.25
N HIS A 57 4.35 2.92 5.20
CA HIS A 57 5.66 2.30 5.35
C HIS A 57 6.28 2.11 3.97
N VAL A 58 7.58 2.37 3.88
CA VAL A 58 8.36 2.26 2.65
C VAL A 58 9.61 1.44 2.93
N SER A 59 9.89 0.45 2.09
CA SER A 59 11.13 -0.30 2.17
C SER A 59 11.58 -0.83 0.82
N GLY A 60 12.87 -0.99 0.62
CA GLY A 60 13.39 -1.49 -0.64
C GLY A 60 14.88 -1.29 -0.80
N TRP A 61 15.30 -1.29 -2.06
CA TRP A 61 16.68 -1.06 -2.45
C TRP A 61 16.77 -0.30 -3.77
N SER A 62 17.89 0.36 -3.96
CA SER A 62 18.33 0.92 -5.22
C SER A 62 19.77 0.54 -5.51
N GLU A 63 20.12 0.53 -6.78
CA GLU A 63 21.47 0.28 -7.24
C GLU A 63 21.76 1.24 -8.40
N ALA A 64 22.97 1.78 -8.43
CA ALA A 64 23.46 2.60 -9.52
C ALA A 64 24.93 2.28 -9.78
N GLY A 65 25.35 2.38 -11.03
CA GLY A 65 26.73 2.06 -11.38
C GLY A 65 27.08 2.34 -12.83
N LEU A 66 28.32 2.01 -13.15
CA LEU A 66 28.92 2.14 -14.46
C LEU A 66 29.48 0.79 -14.88
N SER A 67 29.19 0.33 -16.09
CA SER A 67 29.84 -0.84 -16.70
C SER A 67 30.61 -0.48 -17.96
N GLU A 68 31.67 -1.24 -18.24
CA GLU A 68 32.43 -1.12 -19.48
C GLU A 68 31.65 -1.75 -20.65
N GLY A 69 31.20 -0.95 -21.61
CA GLY A 69 30.37 -1.46 -22.72
C GLY A 69 29.06 -2.13 -22.24
N GLN A 70 28.38 -2.82 -23.16
CA GLN A 70 27.07 -3.46 -22.87
C GLN A 70 27.16 -4.77 -22.08
N LYS A 71 28.34 -5.41 -22.05
CA LYS A 71 28.55 -6.74 -21.43
C LYS A 71 29.79 -6.80 -20.53
N GLY A 72 30.52 -5.71 -20.36
CA GLY A 72 31.71 -5.70 -19.51
C GLY A 72 31.38 -5.63 -18.03
N GLY A 73 32.42 -5.77 -17.22
CA GLY A 73 32.31 -5.74 -15.77
C GLY A 73 31.84 -4.39 -15.24
N LEU A 74 31.29 -4.39 -14.02
CA LEU A 74 30.95 -3.17 -13.28
C LEU A 74 32.25 -2.47 -12.85
N LEU A 75 32.48 -1.28 -13.40
CA LEU A 75 33.56 -0.37 -13.01
C LEU A 75 33.27 0.28 -11.65
N SER A 76 32.00 0.63 -11.42
CA SER A 76 31.53 1.16 -10.15
C SER A 76 30.14 0.63 -9.83
N ARG A 77 29.90 0.35 -8.56
CA ARG A 77 28.61 -0.12 -8.05
C ARG A 77 28.34 0.54 -6.71
N SER A 78 27.27 1.30 -6.66
CA SER A 78 26.65 1.80 -5.45
C SER A 78 25.33 1.05 -5.26
N ARG A 79 25.10 0.52 -4.07
CA ARG A 79 23.81 -0.07 -3.69
C ARG A 79 23.33 0.62 -2.43
N ALA A 80 22.04 0.89 -2.35
CA ALA A 80 21.40 1.36 -1.14
C ALA A 80 20.24 0.43 -0.78
N SER A 81 20.03 0.21 0.52
CA SER A 81 18.78 -0.33 1.05
C SER A 81 18.19 0.70 1.99
N PHE A 82 16.88 0.80 2.00
CA PHE A 82 16.17 1.80 2.78
C PHE A 82 14.91 1.22 3.41
N SER A 83 14.55 1.76 4.57
CA SER A 83 13.29 1.49 5.25
C SER A 83 12.87 2.71 6.06
N GLY A 84 11.60 3.07 6.02
CA GLY A 84 11.10 4.27 6.68
C GLY A 84 9.60 4.38 6.66
N SER A 85 9.11 5.50 7.16
CA SER A 85 7.69 5.80 7.22
C SER A 85 7.45 7.26 6.84
N THR A 86 6.28 7.51 6.25
CA THR A 86 5.87 8.88 5.96
C THR A 86 5.31 9.57 7.20
N GLY A 87 5.42 10.89 7.23
CA GLY A 87 4.55 11.73 8.05
C GLY A 87 3.09 11.63 7.61
N ALA A 88 2.21 12.21 8.42
CA ALA A 88 0.79 12.28 8.10
C ALA A 88 0.56 13.16 6.86
N GLY A 89 -0.30 12.70 5.95
CA GLY A 89 -0.86 13.56 4.90
C GLY A 89 -2.11 12.92 4.30
N SER A 90 -2.47 13.29 3.07
CA SER A 90 -3.77 12.94 2.51
C SER A 90 -3.73 11.89 1.40
N ALA A 91 -4.85 11.18 1.24
CA ALA A 91 -5.20 10.48 0.02
C ALA A 91 -6.60 10.84 -0.44
N THR A 92 -6.77 10.92 -1.74
CA THR A 92 -8.06 11.16 -2.39
C THR A 92 -8.23 10.16 -3.53
N LEU A 93 -9.35 9.44 -3.55
CA LEU A 93 -9.80 8.64 -4.69
C LEU A 93 -11.01 9.34 -5.31
N THR A 94 -10.90 9.75 -6.57
CA THR A 94 -12.02 10.28 -7.35
C THR A 94 -12.43 9.26 -8.39
N LEU A 95 -13.73 8.97 -8.50
CA LEU A 95 -14.26 8.08 -9.53
C LEU A 95 -14.97 8.90 -10.61
N TYR A 96 -14.61 8.65 -11.86
CA TYR A 96 -15.21 9.22 -13.06
C TYR A 96 -16.09 8.15 -13.71
N THR A 97 -17.37 8.15 -13.37
CA THR A 97 -18.31 7.10 -13.78
C THR A 97 -18.82 7.28 -15.21
N ASP A 98 -18.81 8.51 -15.72
CA ASP A 98 -19.16 8.87 -17.10
C ASP A 98 -18.01 8.62 -18.09
N GLU A 99 -16.77 8.61 -17.62
CA GLU A 99 -15.56 8.39 -18.42
C GLU A 99 -15.06 6.93 -18.34
N GLY A 100 -15.96 5.95 -18.48
CA GLY A 100 -15.57 4.54 -18.53
C GLY A 100 -15.12 3.95 -17.19
N HIS A 101 -15.68 4.45 -16.08
CA HIS A 101 -15.40 3.99 -14.72
C HIS A 101 -13.91 4.07 -14.35
N VAL A 102 -13.28 5.20 -14.64
CA VAL A 102 -11.87 5.44 -14.27
C VAL A 102 -11.80 5.95 -12.83
N GLY A 103 -10.89 5.39 -12.04
CA GLY A 103 -10.55 5.90 -10.72
C GLY A 103 -9.21 6.62 -10.74
N SER A 104 -9.13 7.77 -10.10
CA SER A 104 -7.92 8.56 -9.89
C SER A 104 -7.57 8.60 -8.41
N LEU A 105 -6.51 7.89 -8.03
CA LEU A 105 -5.97 7.88 -6.68
C LEU A 105 -4.78 8.83 -6.58
N SER A 106 -4.88 9.83 -5.72
CA SER A 106 -3.83 10.77 -5.35
C SER A 106 -3.41 10.56 -3.91
N VAL A 107 -2.11 10.47 -3.65
CA VAL A 107 -1.47 10.34 -2.34
C VAL A 107 -0.43 11.45 -2.20
N GLY A 108 -0.53 12.24 -1.13
CA GLY A 108 0.33 13.41 -0.92
C GLY A 108 -0.02 14.59 -1.82
N ASP A 109 -1.29 14.65 -2.26
CA ASP A 109 -1.92 15.77 -2.97
C ASP A 109 -1.23 16.22 -4.28
N LEU A 110 -0.68 15.26 -5.04
CA LEU A 110 0.02 15.57 -6.29
C LEU A 110 -0.88 16.24 -7.35
N ILE A 111 -2.20 16.01 -7.32
CA ILE A 111 -3.17 16.63 -8.24
C ILE A 111 -3.20 18.16 -8.07
N ASN A 112 -3.04 18.67 -6.84
CA ASN A 112 -3.13 20.10 -6.54
C ASN A 112 -1.75 20.76 -6.38
N GLY A 113 -0.71 20.17 -6.99
CA GLY A 113 0.67 20.69 -6.91
C GLY A 113 1.39 20.37 -5.61
N GLY A 114 0.84 19.45 -4.80
CA GLY A 114 1.51 18.92 -3.62
C GLY A 114 2.83 18.24 -3.97
N GLN A 115 3.76 18.22 -3.02
CA GLN A 115 5.09 17.62 -3.19
C GLN A 115 5.13 16.14 -2.77
N GLY A 116 4.02 15.57 -2.29
CA GLY A 116 3.99 14.24 -1.68
C GLY A 116 3.98 14.29 -0.15
N LEU A 117 4.04 13.11 0.46
CA LEU A 117 4.10 12.92 1.90
C LEU A 117 5.56 13.03 2.38
N PRO A 118 5.84 13.80 3.46
CA PRO A 118 7.17 13.80 4.08
C PRO A 118 7.57 12.38 4.44
N LEU A 119 8.82 12.01 4.20
CA LEU A 119 9.35 10.66 4.40
C LEU A 119 10.60 10.74 5.26
N THR A 120 10.62 10.00 6.36
CA THR A 120 11.83 9.77 7.15
C THR A 120 12.23 8.31 6.99
N TYR A 121 13.45 8.05 6.54
CA TYR A 121 13.93 6.70 6.28
C TYR A 121 15.36 6.52 6.74
N THR A 122 15.70 5.28 7.09
CA THR A 122 17.08 4.87 7.28
C THR A 122 17.57 4.30 5.97
N VAL A 123 18.73 4.76 5.51
CA VAL A 123 19.42 4.24 4.34
C VAL A 123 20.77 3.66 4.77
N GLN A 124 21.17 2.57 4.14
CA GLN A 124 22.52 2.07 4.21
C GLN A 124 23.08 2.00 2.81
N ASN A 125 24.27 2.56 2.61
CA ASN A 125 24.94 2.63 1.31
C ASN A 125 26.11 1.65 1.27
N TRP A 126 26.27 0.95 0.15
CA TRP A 126 27.40 0.06 -0.14
C TRP A 126 28.10 0.52 -1.40
N LEU A 127 29.40 0.80 -1.31
CA LEU A 127 30.22 1.15 -2.45
C LEU A 127 31.21 0.00 -2.71
N GLN A 128 31.16 -0.59 -3.90
CA GLN A 128 31.99 -1.74 -4.28
C GLN A 128 31.98 -2.89 -3.23
N GLY A 129 30.84 -3.11 -2.58
CA GLY A 129 30.66 -4.16 -1.57
C GLY A 129 31.07 -3.78 -0.13
N ALA A 130 31.73 -2.64 0.07
CA ALA A 130 32.01 -2.11 1.40
C ALA A 130 30.77 -1.38 1.94
N GLY A 131 30.19 -1.90 3.02
CA GLY A 131 29.01 -1.33 3.67
C GLY A 131 29.34 -0.12 4.53
N GLY A 132 28.68 1.00 4.24
CA GLY A 132 28.64 2.17 5.08
C GLY A 132 27.77 1.96 6.32
N LYS A 133 27.90 2.87 7.29
CA LYS A 133 26.99 2.93 8.44
C LYS A 133 25.60 3.39 7.97
N PRO A 134 24.51 2.83 8.54
CA PRO A 134 23.18 3.36 8.30
C PRO A 134 23.08 4.83 8.72
N SER A 135 22.38 5.64 7.93
CA SER A 135 22.08 7.05 8.21
C SER A 135 20.58 7.30 8.06
N LYS A 136 20.06 8.26 8.84
CA LYS A 136 18.69 8.75 8.66
C LYS A 136 18.67 9.86 7.62
N GLU A 137 17.69 9.82 6.74
CA GLU A 137 17.45 10.81 5.70
C GLU A 137 15.98 11.24 5.69
N GLU A 138 15.74 12.41 5.10
CA GLU A 138 14.42 13.01 4.95
C GLU A 138 14.18 13.33 3.47
N SER A 139 12.96 13.04 3.00
CA SER A 139 12.54 13.31 1.62
C SER A 139 11.02 13.36 1.53
N VAL A 140 10.47 13.15 0.33
CA VAL A 140 9.03 13.08 0.07
C VAL A 140 8.71 11.88 -0.82
N VAL A 141 7.54 11.28 -0.62
CA VAL A 141 7.00 10.25 -1.51
C VAL A 141 5.54 10.56 -1.86
N GLY A 142 5.18 10.47 -3.13
CA GLY A 142 3.82 10.75 -3.58
C GLY A 142 3.45 9.88 -4.78
N LEU A 143 2.15 9.62 -4.93
CA LEU A 143 1.61 8.82 -6.02
C LEU A 143 0.36 9.49 -6.58
N LEU A 144 0.30 9.62 -7.90
CA LEU A 144 -0.94 9.82 -8.64
C LEU A 144 -1.07 8.67 -9.63
N LEU A 145 -2.20 7.99 -9.58
CA LEU A 145 -2.51 6.82 -10.39
C LEU A 145 -3.90 6.96 -10.97
N GLN A 146 -4.04 6.76 -12.28
CA GLN A 146 -5.34 6.61 -12.94
C GLN A 146 -5.42 5.28 -13.68
N GLN A 147 -6.52 4.56 -13.46
CA GLN A 147 -6.83 3.31 -14.15
C GLN A 147 -8.32 2.96 -14.00
N PRO A 148 -8.84 1.98 -14.75
CA PRO A 148 -10.20 1.48 -14.56
C PRO A 148 -10.43 0.95 -13.13
N PHE A 149 -11.58 1.28 -12.56
CA PHE A 149 -12.09 0.76 -11.29
C PHE A 149 -13.38 -0.04 -11.52
N PRO A 150 -13.62 -1.11 -10.75
CA PRO A 150 -14.85 -1.88 -10.87
C PRO A 150 -16.06 -1.06 -10.40
N GLU A 151 -17.21 -1.31 -11.02
CA GLU A 151 -18.49 -0.69 -10.63
C GLU A 151 -18.94 -1.13 -9.23
N GLN A 152 -18.53 -2.33 -8.81
CA GLN A 152 -18.84 -2.88 -7.49
C GLN A 152 -17.58 -2.91 -6.62
N PRO A 153 -17.71 -2.71 -5.29
CA PRO A 153 -16.59 -2.87 -4.37
C PRO A 153 -15.90 -4.21 -4.54
N GLY A 154 -14.57 -4.20 -4.58
CA GLY A 154 -13.76 -5.39 -4.74
C GLY A 154 -12.26 -5.09 -4.75
N ALA A 155 -11.47 -6.12 -5.00
CA ALA A 155 -10.04 -5.97 -5.23
C ALA A 155 -9.80 -5.33 -6.61
N VAL A 156 -8.98 -4.29 -6.63
CA VAL A 156 -8.52 -3.58 -7.81
C VAL A 156 -7.04 -3.86 -7.95
N LEU A 157 -6.67 -4.65 -8.95
CA LEU A 157 -5.29 -4.90 -9.29
C LEU A 157 -4.71 -3.68 -10.01
N LEU A 158 -3.50 -3.29 -9.65
CA LEU A 158 -2.80 -2.21 -10.33
C LEU A 158 -2.32 -2.71 -11.69
N ALA A 159 -2.60 -1.95 -12.74
CA ALA A 159 -2.05 -2.23 -14.06
C ALA A 159 -0.52 -2.08 -14.01
N ALA A 160 0.20 -3.01 -14.64
CA ALA A 160 1.67 -3.00 -14.68
C ALA A 160 2.24 -1.66 -15.20
N LYS A 161 1.54 -1.06 -16.16
CA LYS A 161 1.76 0.29 -16.70
C LYS A 161 0.41 1.01 -16.75
N PRO A 162 0.03 1.74 -15.69
CA PRO A 162 -1.22 2.49 -15.69
C PRO A 162 -1.21 3.54 -16.81
N SER A 163 -2.40 3.92 -17.30
CA SER A 163 -2.49 4.92 -18.37
C SER A 163 -1.85 6.23 -17.95
N HIS A 164 -2.07 6.68 -16.71
CA HIS A 164 -1.42 7.85 -16.13
C HIS A 164 -0.85 7.50 -14.75
N ILE A 165 0.43 7.80 -14.59
CA ILE A 165 1.18 7.60 -13.36
C ILE A 165 2.11 8.79 -13.13
N THR A 166 2.05 9.37 -11.93
CA THR A 166 3.06 10.30 -11.44
C THR A 166 3.57 9.77 -10.12
N LEU A 167 4.88 9.58 -10.03
CA LEU A 167 5.55 9.06 -8.84
C LEU A 167 6.61 10.05 -8.41
N ASN A 168 6.46 10.60 -7.20
CA ASN A 168 7.52 11.36 -6.55
C ASN A 168 8.22 10.43 -5.56
N SER A 169 9.52 10.20 -5.72
CA SER A 169 10.27 9.24 -4.92
C SER A 169 11.77 9.53 -4.96
N PRO A 170 12.48 9.51 -3.81
CA PRO A 170 13.93 9.76 -3.78
C PRO A 170 14.74 8.56 -4.28
N PHE A 171 14.13 7.38 -4.44
CA PHE A 171 14.84 6.14 -4.69
C PHE A 171 15.21 5.94 -6.16
N CYS A 172 14.74 6.82 -7.05
CA CYS A 172 15.12 6.88 -8.46
C CYS A 172 15.65 8.28 -8.78
N PRO A 173 16.97 8.48 -8.93
CA PRO A 173 17.57 9.81 -9.07
C PRO A 173 17.32 10.48 -10.44
N ALA A 174 16.63 9.82 -11.39
CA ALA A 174 16.48 10.30 -12.76
C ALA A 174 15.05 10.11 -13.32
N VAL A 175 14.01 10.33 -12.52
CA VAL A 175 12.60 10.11 -12.90
C VAL A 175 12.23 10.74 -14.26
N SER A 176 12.84 11.86 -14.66
CA SER A 176 12.58 12.52 -15.95
C SER A 176 13.36 11.98 -17.17
N ALA A 177 14.40 11.17 -16.97
CA ALA A 177 15.20 10.55 -18.05
C ALA A 177 14.99 9.03 -18.15
N CYS A 178 14.21 8.49 -17.22
CA CYS A 178 13.89 7.08 -17.10
C CYS A 178 12.66 6.69 -17.92
N GLU A 179 12.57 5.41 -18.27
CA GLU A 179 11.28 4.83 -18.62
C GLU A 179 10.37 4.80 -17.38
N ASP A 180 9.06 4.86 -17.61
CA ASP A 180 8.08 4.79 -16.52
C ASP A 180 8.25 3.49 -15.71
N PRO A 181 8.20 3.58 -14.37
CA PRO A 181 8.34 2.41 -13.52
C PRO A 181 7.19 1.43 -13.71
N VAL A 182 7.48 0.15 -13.48
CA VAL A 182 6.44 -0.88 -13.38
C VAL A 182 5.87 -0.84 -11.97
N ILE A 183 4.55 -0.73 -11.85
CA ILE A 183 3.84 -0.84 -10.58
C ILE A 183 3.06 -2.15 -10.56
N SER A 184 3.16 -2.89 -9.46
CA SER A 184 2.30 -4.03 -9.16
C SER A 184 1.68 -3.87 -7.79
N GLY A 185 0.46 -4.32 -7.58
CA GLY A 185 -0.17 -4.23 -6.26
C GLY A 185 -1.68 -4.35 -6.34
N SER A 186 -2.33 -4.10 -5.21
CA SER A 186 -3.78 -4.07 -5.13
C SER A 186 -4.30 -2.97 -4.21
N ILE A 187 -5.45 -2.42 -4.60
CA ILE A 187 -6.31 -1.59 -3.78
C ILE A 187 -7.55 -2.42 -3.49
N ARG A 188 -7.92 -2.56 -2.22
CA ARG A 188 -9.14 -3.24 -1.84
C ARG A 188 -10.21 -2.21 -1.52
N VAL A 189 -11.27 -2.18 -2.31
CA VAL A 189 -12.44 -1.32 -2.10
C VAL A 189 -13.51 -2.16 -1.41
N THR A 190 -13.96 -1.74 -0.23
CA THR A 190 -14.96 -2.45 0.56
C THR A 190 -16.27 -1.67 0.58
N PRO A 191 -17.43 -2.33 0.74
CA PRO A 191 -18.74 -1.65 0.80
C PRO A 191 -18.90 -0.76 2.04
N GLY A 192 -18.06 -0.91 3.06
CA GLY A 192 -18.10 -0.14 4.29
C GLY A 192 -16.89 -0.41 5.19
N LEU A 193 -16.98 0.00 6.46
CA LEU A 193 -16.01 -0.41 7.47
C LEU A 193 -16.27 -1.87 7.87
N PRO A 194 -15.21 -2.69 8.05
CA PRO A 194 -15.38 -3.98 8.68
C PRO A 194 -16.02 -3.79 10.06
N THR A 195 -16.99 -4.63 10.39
CA THR A 195 -17.56 -4.72 11.74
C THR A 195 -16.53 -5.32 12.69
N PHE A 196 -15.77 -6.32 12.23
CA PHE A 196 -14.64 -6.91 12.94
C PHE A 196 -13.48 -7.14 11.98
N ARG A 197 -12.25 -7.00 12.48
CA ARG A 197 -11.04 -7.49 11.83
C ARG A 197 -10.30 -8.40 12.81
N ILE A 198 -10.12 -9.65 12.42
CA ILE A 198 -9.48 -10.69 13.23
C ILE A 198 -8.07 -10.90 12.68
N VAL A 199 -7.09 -10.73 13.55
CA VAL A 199 -5.66 -10.87 13.26
C VAL A 199 -5.02 -11.79 14.29
N ASP A 200 -3.85 -12.34 13.98
CA ASP A 200 -3.04 -13.02 14.97
C ASP A 200 -2.45 -12.03 15.99
N ASP A 201 -1.95 -12.55 17.10
CA ASP A 201 -1.33 -11.78 18.18
C ASP A 201 0.13 -11.40 17.89
N THR A 202 0.58 -11.61 16.66
CA THR A 202 1.94 -11.25 16.25
C THR A 202 2.08 -9.74 16.10
N VAL A 203 3.32 -9.27 16.16
CA VAL A 203 3.62 -7.85 15.92
C VAL A 203 3.17 -7.43 14.51
N GLU A 204 3.20 -8.36 13.56
CA GLU A 204 2.78 -8.15 12.18
C GLU A 204 1.25 -8.14 12.01
N GLN A 205 0.47 -8.58 13.01
CA GLN A 205 -0.99 -8.66 13.00
C GLN A 205 -1.52 -9.26 11.70
N LYS A 206 -1.09 -10.48 11.37
CA LYS A 206 -1.48 -11.13 10.13
C LYS A 206 -2.97 -11.46 10.17
N PRO A 207 -3.71 -11.19 9.09
CA PRO A 207 -5.13 -11.53 9.04
C PRO A 207 -5.43 -13.02 9.24
N LEU A 208 -6.45 -13.30 10.05
CA LEU A 208 -6.99 -14.66 10.19
C LEU A 208 -8.20 -14.84 9.29
N ARG A 209 -7.97 -15.51 8.15
CA ARG A 209 -9.00 -15.80 7.13
C ARG A 209 -9.87 -16.99 7.51
N ASN A 210 -11.10 -17.00 7.00
CA ASN A 210 -12.06 -18.11 7.13
C ASN A 210 -12.40 -18.49 8.59
N CYS A 211 -12.16 -17.60 9.55
CA CYS A 211 -12.59 -17.77 10.93
C CYS A 211 -14.10 -17.63 11.03
N ARG A 212 -14.78 -18.61 11.64
CA ARG A 212 -16.21 -18.47 11.94
C ARG A 212 -16.38 -17.68 13.21
N LEU A 213 -17.22 -16.65 13.15
CA LEU A 213 -17.56 -15.78 14.26
C LEU A 213 -19.03 -15.94 14.60
N ARG A 214 -19.35 -15.89 15.90
CA ARG A 214 -20.72 -15.71 16.37
C ARG A 214 -20.86 -14.33 16.98
N VAL A 215 -21.85 -13.59 16.52
CA VAL A 215 -22.02 -12.17 16.88
C VAL A 215 -23.46 -11.94 17.34
N LEU A 216 -23.61 -11.26 18.48
CA LEU A 216 -24.89 -10.69 18.89
C LEU A 216 -25.10 -9.37 18.15
N CYS A 217 -26.14 -9.31 17.33
CA CYS A 217 -26.50 -8.13 16.56
C CYS A 217 -27.34 -7.15 17.41
N PRO A 218 -27.45 -5.87 17.00
CA PRO A 218 -28.22 -4.85 17.72
C PRO A 218 -29.70 -5.17 17.91
N ASP A 219 -30.25 -6.03 17.05
CA ASP A 219 -31.63 -6.54 17.12
C ASP A 219 -31.80 -7.66 18.16
N GLY A 220 -30.73 -8.01 18.87
CA GLY A 220 -30.68 -9.11 19.83
C GLY A 220 -30.54 -10.49 19.19
N ALA A 221 -30.42 -10.59 17.87
CA ALA A 221 -30.24 -11.87 17.19
C ALA A 221 -28.77 -12.29 17.17
N GLU A 222 -28.50 -13.56 17.45
CA GLU A 222 -27.19 -14.16 17.18
C GLU A 222 -27.07 -14.50 15.70
N ARG A 223 -25.94 -14.12 15.10
CA ARG A 223 -25.64 -14.41 13.69
C ARG A 223 -24.26 -15.01 13.57
N GLU A 224 -24.12 -15.95 12.66
CA GLU A 224 -22.84 -16.52 12.26
C GLU A 224 -22.30 -15.78 11.04
N CYS A 225 -21.01 -15.50 11.04
CA CYS A 225 -20.31 -14.90 9.91
C CYS A 225 -18.91 -15.50 9.79
N VAL A 226 -18.27 -15.26 8.65
CA VAL A 226 -16.94 -15.80 8.35
C VAL A 226 -16.04 -14.65 7.94
N THR A 227 -14.82 -14.62 8.47
CA THR A 227 -13.81 -13.64 8.02
C THR A 227 -13.40 -13.92 6.59
N ASP A 228 -13.23 -12.86 5.79
CA ASP A 228 -12.67 -12.97 4.44
C ASP A 228 -11.14 -13.17 4.46
N GLU A 229 -10.51 -13.14 3.28
CA GLU A 229 -9.06 -13.31 3.14
C GLU A 229 -8.21 -12.26 3.89
N GLU A 230 -8.78 -11.09 4.22
CA GLU A 230 -8.11 -10.03 5.00
C GLU A 230 -8.54 -10.05 6.47
N GLY A 231 -9.18 -11.14 6.92
CA GLY A 231 -9.61 -11.31 8.30
C GLY A 231 -10.79 -10.42 8.68
N GLU A 232 -11.49 -9.86 7.69
CA GLU A 232 -12.54 -8.87 7.91
C GLU A 232 -13.95 -9.47 7.82
N VAL A 233 -14.88 -8.89 8.57
CA VAL A 233 -16.31 -9.22 8.52
C VAL A 233 -17.13 -7.96 8.31
N PHE A 234 -18.09 -8.01 7.38
CA PHE A 234 -19.02 -6.93 7.09
C PHE A 234 -20.43 -7.33 7.47
N LEU A 235 -20.96 -6.74 8.55
CA LEU A 235 -22.37 -6.90 8.93
C LEU A 235 -23.18 -5.67 8.48
N PRO A 236 -24.42 -5.84 8.00
CA PRO A 236 -25.29 -4.73 7.65
C PRO A 236 -25.49 -3.77 8.83
N ARG A 237 -25.21 -2.48 8.64
CA ARG A 237 -25.35 -1.44 9.66
C ARG A 237 -26.66 -0.67 9.48
N THR A 238 -27.41 -0.49 10.56
CA THR A 238 -28.63 0.31 10.69
C THR A 238 -28.43 1.66 11.42
N GLY A 239 -27.27 1.93 12.03
CA GLY A 239 -27.00 3.17 12.77
C GLY A 239 -25.96 3.06 13.88
N LYS A 240 -26.27 3.59 15.08
CA LYS A 240 -25.47 3.41 16.31
C LYS A 240 -25.68 2.00 16.85
N ASP A 241 -25.01 1.07 16.20
CA ASP A 241 -25.23 -0.36 16.38
C ASP A 241 -24.08 -0.96 17.18
N VAL A 242 -24.39 -1.50 18.36
CA VAL A 242 -23.43 -2.28 19.15
C VAL A 242 -23.54 -3.73 18.69
N TYR A 243 -22.44 -4.27 18.18
CA TYR A 243 -22.30 -5.69 17.90
C TYR A 243 -21.37 -6.28 18.96
N THR A 244 -21.76 -7.40 19.56
CA THR A 244 -20.92 -8.11 20.54
C THR A 244 -20.38 -9.38 19.90
N LEU A 245 -19.06 -9.49 19.82
CA LEU A 245 -18.40 -10.72 19.41
C LEU A 245 -18.54 -11.74 20.54
N LEU A 246 -19.25 -12.84 20.28
CA LEU A 246 -19.50 -13.90 21.27
C LEU A 246 -18.46 -15.01 21.18
N GLU A 247 -18.02 -15.35 19.96
CA GLU A 247 -17.15 -16.50 19.72
C GLU A 247 -16.32 -16.32 18.45
N VAL A 248 -15.08 -16.83 18.47
CA VAL A 248 -14.16 -16.92 17.33
C VAL A 248 -13.65 -18.35 17.22
N ILE A 249 -13.91 -19.01 16.09
CA ILE A 249 -13.41 -20.34 15.79
C ILE A 249 -12.37 -20.21 14.67
N ALA A 250 -11.12 -20.55 15.01
CA ALA A 250 -9.95 -20.34 14.16
C ALA A 250 -9.87 -21.26 12.93
N ASP A 251 -10.70 -22.30 12.85
CA ASP A 251 -10.67 -23.28 11.76
C ASP A 251 -12.08 -23.57 11.22
N GLY A 252 -12.18 -23.94 9.93
CA GLY A 252 -13.42 -24.23 9.21
C GLY A 252 -14.15 -25.50 9.67
N ALA A 253 -13.75 -26.09 10.81
CA ALA A 253 -14.34 -27.28 11.38
C ALA A 253 -15.80 -27.03 11.85
N PRO A 254 -16.70 -28.03 11.72
CA PRO A 254 -18.03 -27.96 12.33
C PRO A 254 -17.96 -27.69 13.84
N LEU A 255 -18.89 -26.89 14.38
CA LEU A 255 -19.02 -26.58 15.83
C LEU A 255 -18.98 -27.81 16.74
N THR A 256 -19.44 -28.95 16.24
CA THR A 256 -19.42 -30.24 16.93
C THR A 256 -18.02 -30.81 17.15
N LEU A 257 -17.00 -30.24 16.51
CA LEU A 257 -15.60 -30.70 16.51
C LEU A 257 -14.60 -29.60 16.91
N ALA A 258 -15.07 -28.38 17.19
CA ALA A 258 -14.20 -27.27 17.55
C ALA A 258 -13.87 -27.29 19.06
N GLU A 259 -12.58 -27.31 19.40
CA GLU A 259 -12.14 -27.07 20.78
C GLU A 259 -12.33 -25.59 21.12
N ARG A 260 -13.07 -25.31 22.22
CA ARG A 260 -13.29 -23.95 22.72
C ARG A 260 -11.96 -23.36 23.20
N GLY A 261 -11.39 -22.45 22.43
CA GLY A 261 -10.20 -21.70 22.84
C GLY A 261 -10.49 -20.81 24.05
N ALA A 262 -9.55 -20.72 24.98
CA ALA A 262 -9.60 -19.79 26.10
C ALA A 262 -9.17 -18.40 25.61
N TRP A 263 -10.12 -17.55 25.26
CA TRP A 263 -9.87 -16.15 24.93
C TRP A 263 -10.30 -15.27 26.10
N THR A 264 -9.42 -14.37 26.54
CA THR A 264 -9.73 -13.31 27.50
C THR A 264 -9.96 -12.01 26.77
N LEU A 265 -11.16 -11.43 26.90
CA LEU A 265 -11.40 -10.02 26.57
C LEU A 265 -10.79 -9.17 27.68
N GLU A 266 -9.75 -8.39 27.38
CA GLU A 266 -9.38 -7.29 28.26
C GLU A 266 -10.42 -6.18 28.10
N ASN A 267 -11.27 -6.03 29.13
CA ASN A 267 -12.15 -4.87 29.24
C ASN A 267 -11.27 -3.64 29.45
N LEU A 268 -11.18 -2.76 28.44
CA LEU A 268 -10.67 -1.41 28.65
C LEU A 268 -11.66 -0.65 29.56
N PRO A 269 -11.18 0.10 30.58
CA PRO A 269 -12.04 0.87 31.45
C PRO A 269 -12.79 1.94 30.66
N ASP A 270 -14.06 2.17 31.02
CA ASP A 270 -14.88 3.22 30.42
C ASP A 270 -14.20 4.58 30.54
N PRO A 271 -14.21 5.41 29.48
CA PRO A 271 -13.79 6.79 29.58
C PRO A 271 -14.77 7.54 30.50
N SER A 272 -14.23 8.03 31.63
CA SER A 272 -14.89 8.96 32.56
C SER A 272 -15.17 10.32 31.94
#